data_AF-A0AAU3L2N0-F1
#
_entry.id   AF-A0AAU3L2N0-F1
#
_cell.length_a   1.000
_cell.length_b   1.000
_cell.length_c   1.000
_cell.angle_alpha   90.00
_cell.angle_beta   90.00
_cell.angle_gamma   90.00
#
_symmetry.space_group_name_H-M   'P 1'
#
loop_
_entity.id
_entity.type
_entity.pdbx_description
1 polymer ?
#
loop_
_entity_poly.entity_id
_entity_poly.type
_entity_poly.pdbx_seq_one_letter_code
_entity_poly.pdbx_strand_id
1 'polypeptide(L)'
;MLFAVAGCGRVVSGVPAPDPVVAKMPRLTPDKISDVLLTTDEVGKIVASTTLTQKFENTVPTAPNFTYAPTQCAPMMYTADSDTYGDKWNGFRLRSLQEAGDNYQHAVYETVATFKNFLVAESLVHQYQGVLAQCKDQDVTNTPKDATKDKASVLHVNAVTHNSDPTAVSADWTVSSTGSTWVCSDTMRTQGNAIIEVSSCAYADARTSAVITDRIAAKIRQLN
;
A
#
# COMPACT_ATOMS: atom_id res chain seq x y z
N MET A 1 40.64 -22.39 -35.52
CA MET A 1 39.24 -22.25 -35.98
C MET A 1 38.66 -21.01 -35.33
N LEU A 2 38.42 -19.94 -36.10
CA LEU A 2 37.68 -18.76 -35.64
C LEU A 2 36.22 -18.93 -36.09
N PHE A 3 35.28 -18.90 -35.14
CA PHE A 3 33.86 -18.79 -35.44
C PHE A 3 33.47 -17.31 -35.41
N ALA A 4 33.14 -16.75 -36.57
CA ALA A 4 32.52 -15.44 -36.67
C ALA A 4 31.00 -15.58 -36.46
N VAL A 5 30.49 -15.02 -35.36
CA VAL A 5 29.05 -14.96 -35.08
C VAL A 5 28.50 -13.71 -35.79
N ALA A 6 27.89 -13.88 -36.96
CA ALA A 6 27.15 -12.83 -37.63
C ALA A 6 25.77 -12.69 -36.96
N GLY A 7 25.64 -11.70 -36.06
CA GLY A 7 24.35 -11.34 -35.47
C GLY A 7 23.50 -10.54 -36.47
N CYS A 8 22.36 -11.09 -36.90
CA CYS A 8 21.36 -10.38 -37.68
C CYS A 8 20.64 -9.32 -36.82
N GLY A 9 21.27 -8.16 -36.62
CA GLY A 9 20.62 -6.99 -36.03
C GLY A 9 19.74 -6.29 -37.07
N ARG A 10 18.48 -6.72 -37.22
CA ARG A 10 17.49 -5.91 -37.95
C ARG A 10 17.09 -4.73 -37.06
N VAL A 11 17.68 -3.57 -37.29
CA VAL A 11 17.15 -2.29 -36.80
C VAL A 11 15.99 -1.88 -37.69
N VAL A 12 14.79 -1.82 -37.12
CA VAL A 12 13.62 -1.25 -37.81
C VAL A 12 13.70 0.26 -37.63
N SER A 13 13.69 1.03 -38.72
CA SER A 13 13.58 2.49 -38.64
C SER A 13 12.24 2.87 -38.03
N GLY A 14 12.27 3.51 -36.86
CA GLY A 14 11.08 4.00 -36.17
C GLY A 14 11.47 4.86 -34.96
N VAL A 15 10.66 5.86 -34.64
CA VAL A 15 10.78 6.58 -33.37
C VAL A 15 10.14 5.69 -32.31
N PRO A 16 10.86 5.24 -31.27
CA PRO A 16 10.24 4.53 -30.16
C PRO A 16 9.19 5.44 -29.52
N ALA A 17 7.93 5.05 -29.65
CA ALA A 17 6.80 5.68 -29.00
C ALA A 17 6.22 4.69 -27.98
N PRO A 18 5.85 5.14 -26.76
CA PRO A 18 5.15 4.28 -25.82
C PRO A 18 3.81 3.83 -26.40
N ASP A 19 3.35 2.65 -25.97
CA ASP A 19 2.02 2.16 -26.31
C ASP A 19 0.97 3.26 -26.01
N PRO A 20 0.01 3.55 -26.91
CA PRO A 20 -1.01 4.57 -26.70
C PRO A 20 -1.80 4.42 -25.39
N VAL A 21 -1.96 3.19 -24.87
CA VAL A 21 -2.57 2.91 -23.57
C VAL A 21 -1.69 3.48 -22.46
N VAL A 22 -0.39 3.16 -22.50
CA VAL A 22 0.62 3.65 -21.53
C VAL A 22 0.75 5.17 -21.58
N ALA A 23 0.71 5.76 -22.78
CA ALA A 23 0.79 7.20 -22.97
C ALA A 23 -0.38 7.96 -22.32
N LYS A 24 -1.54 7.32 -22.17
CA LYS A 24 -2.75 7.88 -21.56
C LYS A 24 -2.92 7.53 -20.08
N MET A 25 -2.05 6.69 -19.51
CA MET A 25 -2.15 6.34 -18.09
C MET A 25 -1.94 7.58 -17.22
N PRO A 26 -2.71 7.74 -16.13
CA PRO A 26 -2.47 8.77 -15.14
C PRO A 26 -1.01 8.77 -14.67
N ARG A 27 -0.41 9.95 -14.56
CA ARG A 27 0.97 10.09 -14.10
C ARG A 27 1.03 11.06 -12.93
N LEU A 28 1.16 10.51 -11.74
CA LEU A 28 1.40 11.28 -10.54
C LEU A 28 2.88 11.65 -10.44
N THR A 29 3.17 12.94 -10.28
CA THR A 29 4.52 13.43 -10.00
C THR A 29 4.75 13.51 -8.49
N PRO A 30 6.00 13.39 -8.01
CA PRO A 30 6.31 13.41 -6.57
C PRO A 30 5.77 14.63 -5.82
N ASP A 31 5.76 15.81 -6.46
CA ASP A 31 5.27 17.07 -5.91
C ASP A 31 3.73 17.13 -5.77
N LYS A 32 3.01 16.20 -6.41
CA LYS A 32 1.54 16.12 -6.39
C LYS A 32 0.98 15.05 -5.48
N ILE A 33 1.84 14.30 -4.78
CA ILE A 33 1.38 13.23 -3.88
C ILE A 33 0.50 13.78 -2.75
N SER A 34 0.83 14.94 -2.17
CA SER A 34 0.03 15.55 -1.11
C SER A 34 -1.39 15.92 -1.55
N ASP A 35 -1.57 16.24 -2.83
CA ASP A 35 -2.83 16.74 -3.39
C ASP A 35 -3.86 15.61 -3.57
N VAL A 36 -3.41 14.35 -3.60
CA VAL A 36 -4.26 13.17 -3.83
C VAL A 36 -4.59 12.38 -2.55
N LEU A 37 -3.84 12.58 -1.47
CA LEU A 37 -4.22 12.03 -0.16
C LEU A 37 -5.54 12.64 0.31
N LEU A 38 -6.34 11.89 1.07
CA LEU A 38 -7.56 12.45 1.61
C LEU A 38 -7.24 13.40 2.76
N THR A 39 -8.11 14.40 2.93
CA THR A 39 -8.09 15.27 4.11
C THR A 39 -8.60 14.51 5.32
N THR A 40 -8.24 14.96 6.52
CA THR A 40 -8.73 14.38 7.78
C THR A 40 -10.26 14.32 7.83
N ASP A 41 -10.95 15.35 7.31
CA ASP A 41 -12.42 15.39 7.23
C ASP A 41 -12.99 14.36 6.24
N GLU A 42 -12.33 14.15 5.09
CA GLU A 42 -12.74 13.15 4.11
C GLU A 42 -12.62 11.73 4.69
N VAL A 43 -11.52 11.44 5.40
CA VAL A 43 -11.33 10.15 6.08
C VAL A 43 -12.30 9.99 7.24
N GLY A 44 -12.48 11.03 8.06
CA GLY A 44 -13.43 11.02 9.18
C GLY A 44 -14.85 10.66 8.74
N LYS A 45 -15.31 11.19 7.60
CA LYS A 45 -16.60 10.80 7.02
C LYS A 45 -16.68 9.33 6.61
N ILE A 46 -15.56 8.72 6.16
CA ILE A 46 -15.53 7.31 5.74
C ILE A 46 -15.56 6.39 6.96
N VAL A 47 -14.79 6.72 8.01
CA VAL A 47 -14.70 5.90 9.23
C VAL A 47 -15.70 6.32 10.31
N ALA A 48 -16.63 7.22 9.99
CA ALA A 48 -17.62 7.77 10.91
C ALA A 48 -17.02 8.39 12.19
N SER A 49 -15.87 9.07 12.07
CA SER A 49 -15.20 9.81 13.15
C SER A 49 -15.18 11.31 12.87
N THR A 50 -15.42 12.11 13.89
CA THR A 50 -15.39 13.59 13.83
C THR A 50 -14.19 14.18 14.55
N THR A 51 -13.33 13.35 15.15
CA THR A 51 -12.23 13.78 16.03
C THR A 51 -10.88 13.21 15.60
N LEU A 52 -10.78 12.68 14.38
CA LEU A 52 -9.49 12.32 13.79
C LEU A 52 -8.56 13.52 13.75
N THR A 53 -7.29 13.26 14.01
CA THR A 53 -6.20 14.23 13.91
C THR A 53 -5.04 13.61 13.16
N GLN A 54 -4.31 14.41 12.40
CA GLN A 54 -3.05 13.94 11.82
C GLN A 54 -2.01 13.76 12.92
N LYS A 55 -1.44 12.55 13.01
CA LYS A 55 -0.39 12.22 14.00
C LYS A 55 0.99 12.50 13.46
N PHE A 56 1.25 12.04 12.24
CA PHE A 56 2.52 12.25 11.56
C PHE A 56 2.33 12.16 10.06
N GLU A 57 3.33 12.68 9.34
CA GLU A 57 3.50 12.47 7.91
C GLU A 57 4.98 12.17 7.63
N ASN A 58 5.25 11.15 6.83
CA ASN A 58 6.60 10.76 6.44
C ASN A 58 6.77 10.87 4.92
N THR A 59 8.00 11.16 4.50
CA THR A 59 8.37 11.30 3.09
C THR A 59 9.23 10.14 2.59
N VAL A 60 9.41 9.13 3.44
CA VAL A 60 10.13 7.87 3.18
C VAL A 60 9.37 6.72 3.86
N PRO A 61 9.50 5.47 3.37
CA PRO A 61 9.01 4.28 4.05
C PRO A 61 9.52 4.18 5.49
N THR A 62 8.74 3.54 6.36
CA THR A 62 9.02 3.41 7.80
C THR A 62 9.57 2.05 8.14
N ALA A 63 10.59 2.02 9.00
CA ALA A 63 11.11 0.76 9.53
C ALA A 63 10.11 0.16 10.54
N PRO A 64 9.82 -1.15 10.45
CA PRO A 64 8.86 -1.79 11.34
C PRO A 64 9.43 -1.90 12.76
N ASN A 65 8.58 -1.67 13.76
CA ASN A 65 8.93 -1.81 15.18
C ASN A 65 8.86 -3.26 15.70
N PHE A 66 8.43 -4.19 14.85
CA PHE A 66 8.27 -5.60 15.18
C PHE A 66 9.12 -6.48 14.25
N THR A 67 9.38 -7.70 14.68
CA THR A 67 9.76 -8.82 13.83
C THR A 67 8.58 -9.78 13.71
N TYR A 68 8.47 -10.46 12.57
CA TYR A 68 7.30 -11.26 12.23
C TYR A 68 7.67 -12.74 12.06
N ALA A 69 6.82 -13.65 12.52
CA ALA A 69 6.97 -15.08 12.31
C ALA A 69 5.62 -15.68 11.86
N PRO A 70 5.51 -16.22 10.63
CA PRO A 70 6.58 -16.39 9.63
C PRO A 70 7.09 -15.06 9.04
N THR A 71 8.41 -14.96 8.79
CA THR A 71 9.04 -13.71 8.33
C THR A 71 8.56 -13.25 6.96
N GLN A 72 8.19 -14.19 6.08
CA GLN A 72 7.67 -13.87 4.75
C GLN A 72 6.32 -13.14 4.78
N CYS A 73 5.59 -13.19 5.90
CA CYS A 73 4.30 -12.52 6.07
C CYS A 73 4.42 -11.08 6.61
N ALA A 74 5.64 -10.59 6.84
CA ALA A 74 5.89 -9.21 7.27
C ALA A 74 5.15 -8.14 6.44
N PRO A 75 5.08 -8.22 5.09
CA PRO A 75 4.36 -7.24 4.29
C PRO A 75 2.87 -7.11 4.58
N MET A 76 2.24 -8.15 5.17
CA MET A 76 0.82 -8.12 5.53
C MET A 76 0.59 -7.43 6.88
N MET A 77 1.64 -7.22 7.67
CA MET A 77 1.54 -6.79 9.07
C MET A 77 1.81 -5.30 9.29
N TYR A 78 2.37 -4.62 8.29
CA TYR A 78 2.85 -3.26 8.44
C TYR A 78 2.78 -2.48 7.12
N THR A 79 2.03 -1.39 7.12
CA THR A 79 1.93 -0.45 6.00
C THR A 79 3.25 0.29 5.80
N ALA A 80 3.59 0.62 4.55
CA ALA A 80 4.74 1.47 4.25
C ALA A 80 6.08 0.91 4.76
N ASP A 81 6.20 -0.41 4.84
CA ASP A 81 7.40 -1.09 5.34
C ASP A 81 8.62 -0.81 4.45
N SER A 82 9.65 -0.22 5.04
CA SER A 82 10.92 0.04 4.35
C SER A 82 11.60 -1.22 3.83
N ASP A 83 11.40 -2.36 4.49
CA ASP A 83 12.00 -3.64 4.09
C ASP A 83 11.30 -4.21 2.84
N THR A 84 10.05 -3.78 2.57
CA THR A 84 9.23 -4.28 1.47
C THR A 84 9.19 -3.33 0.26
N TYR A 85 9.13 -2.01 0.48
CA TYR A 85 8.99 -1.02 -0.61
C TYR A 85 10.24 -0.88 -1.50
N GLY A 86 11.41 -1.32 -1.03
CA GLY A 86 12.67 -1.22 -1.76
C GLY A 86 13.08 0.23 -2.05
N ASP A 87 13.84 0.42 -3.13
CA ASP A 87 14.54 1.68 -3.46
C ASP A 87 14.11 2.32 -4.80
N LYS A 88 13.14 1.72 -5.50
CA LYS A 88 12.78 2.13 -6.87
C LYS A 88 11.73 3.24 -6.95
N TRP A 89 11.13 3.62 -5.82
CA TRP A 89 10.20 4.74 -5.74
C TRP A 89 10.96 6.06 -5.95
N ASN A 90 10.28 7.08 -6.49
CA ASN A 90 10.86 8.40 -6.72
C ASN A 90 10.04 9.54 -6.08
N GLY A 91 8.98 9.19 -5.35
CA GLY A 91 8.25 10.06 -4.45
C GLY A 91 7.44 9.21 -3.49
N PHE A 92 7.34 9.64 -2.25
CA PHE A 92 6.66 8.89 -1.20
C PHE A 92 6.00 9.83 -0.20
N ARG A 93 4.78 9.49 0.21
CA ARG A 93 4.11 10.06 1.39
C ARG A 93 3.36 8.98 2.13
N LEU A 94 3.50 8.98 3.45
CA LEU A 94 2.68 8.23 4.39
C LEU A 94 2.05 9.26 5.35
N ARG A 95 0.74 9.25 5.52
CA ARG A 95 0.02 10.06 6.51
C ARG A 95 -0.72 9.16 7.48
N SER A 96 -0.59 9.44 8.77
CA SER A 96 -1.32 8.74 9.83
C SER A 96 -2.39 9.65 10.45
N LEU A 97 -3.60 9.13 10.56
CA LEU A 97 -4.77 9.80 11.13
C LEU A 97 -5.37 8.93 12.24
N GLN A 98 -5.62 9.54 13.40
CA GLN A 98 -6.13 8.84 14.59
C GLN A 98 -6.73 9.85 15.58
N GLU A 99 -7.71 9.42 16.40
CA GLU A 99 -8.20 10.24 17.51
C GLU A 99 -7.09 10.56 18.54
N ALA A 100 -7.34 11.50 19.45
CA ALA A 100 -6.40 11.80 20.54
C ALA A 100 -6.40 10.73 21.65
N GLY A 101 -5.26 10.55 22.30
CA GLY A 101 -5.06 9.60 23.40
C GLY A 101 -4.81 8.16 22.94
N ASP A 102 -4.62 7.27 23.92
CA ASP A 102 -4.20 5.88 23.68
C ASP A 102 -5.39 4.91 23.41
N ASN A 103 -6.62 5.37 23.66
CA ASN A 103 -7.86 4.60 23.49
C ASN A 103 -8.66 5.05 22.25
N TYR A 104 -7.94 5.33 21.16
CA TYR A 104 -8.54 5.71 19.89
C TYR A 104 -9.42 4.58 19.31
N GLN A 105 -10.41 4.97 18.50
CA GLN A 105 -11.34 4.03 17.89
C GLN A 105 -10.95 3.70 16.46
N HIS A 106 -10.16 4.56 15.84
CA HIS A 106 -9.70 4.41 14.47
C HIS A 106 -8.22 4.76 14.34
N ALA A 107 -7.51 4.00 13.51
CA ALA A 107 -6.19 4.38 13.03
C ALA A 107 -6.14 4.15 11.52
N VAL A 108 -5.86 5.21 10.76
CA VAL A 108 -5.80 5.17 9.30
C VAL A 108 -4.42 5.60 8.85
N TYR A 109 -3.82 4.82 7.96
CA TYR A 109 -2.54 5.09 7.34
C TYR A 109 -2.76 5.17 5.83
N GLU A 110 -2.53 6.34 5.25
CA GLU A 110 -2.62 6.56 3.80
C GLU A 110 -1.22 6.69 3.22
N THR A 111 -0.85 5.78 2.34
CA THR A 111 0.45 5.79 1.67
C THR A 111 0.25 5.93 0.17
N VAL A 112 1.02 6.84 -0.42
CA VAL A 112 1.15 6.95 -1.87
C VAL A 112 2.63 7.02 -2.25
N ALA A 113 3.05 6.11 -3.11
CA ALA A 113 4.38 6.07 -3.68
C ALA A 113 4.30 6.20 -5.20
N THR A 114 5.18 7.00 -5.79
CA THR A 114 5.32 7.13 -7.24
C THR A 114 6.56 6.40 -7.72
N PHE A 115 6.47 5.90 -8.95
CA PHE A 115 7.55 5.23 -9.65
C PHE A 115 7.79 5.91 -11.00
N LYS A 116 8.99 5.71 -11.56
CA LYS A 116 9.29 6.19 -12.92
C LYS A 116 8.47 5.48 -14.00
N ASN A 117 7.99 4.27 -13.72
CA ASN A 117 7.28 3.39 -14.65
C ASN A 117 6.15 2.65 -13.91
N PHE A 118 4.97 2.56 -14.52
CA PHE A 118 3.82 1.81 -14.01
C PHE A 118 4.12 0.32 -13.78
N LEU A 119 4.99 -0.29 -14.59
CA LEU A 119 5.38 -1.71 -14.42
C LEU A 119 6.04 -1.98 -13.06
N VAL A 120 6.73 -0.99 -12.49
CA VAL A 120 7.35 -1.13 -11.16
C VAL A 120 6.27 -1.08 -10.08
N ALA A 121 5.27 -0.22 -10.23
CA ALA A 121 4.12 -0.17 -9.33
C ALA A 121 3.34 -1.49 -9.36
N GLU A 122 3.00 -2.00 -10.56
CA GLU A 122 2.30 -3.28 -10.73
C GLU A 122 3.10 -4.45 -10.18
N SER A 123 4.41 -4.50 -10.43
CA SER A 123 5.27 -5.57 -9.92
C SER A 123 5.25 -5.66 -8.39
N LEU A 124 5.19 -4.53 -7.68
CA LEU A 124 5.13 -4.52 -6.23
C LEU A 124 3.75 -4.98 -5.73
N VAL A 125 2.65 -4.58 -6.38
CA VAL A 125 1.33 -5.12 -6.01
C VAL A 125 1.23 -6.63 -6.29
N HIS A 126 1.79 -7.13 -7.40
CA HIS A 126 1.87 -8.58 -7.65
C HIS A 126 2.72 -9.31 -6.61
N GLN A 127 3.79 -8.69 -6.10
CA GLN A 127 4.55 -9.24 -4.98
C GLN A 127 3.66 -9.36 -3.73
N TYR A 128 2.88 -8.32 -3.40
CA TYR A 128 1.93 -8.37 -2.28
C TYR A 128 0.85 -9.43 -2.49
N GLN A 129 0.31 -9.60 -3.70
CA GLN A 129 -0.63 -10.69 -4.02
C GLN A 129 0.01 -12.06 -3.77
N GLY A 130 1.28 -12.25 -4.17
CA GLY A 130 2.03 -13.48 -3.94
C GLY A 130 2.25 -13.77 -2.46
N VAL A 131 2.61 -12.75 -1.68
CA VAL A 131 2.75 -12.85 -0.21
C VAL A 131 1.41 -13.17 0.44
N LEU A 132 0.35 -12.45 0.07
CA LEU A 132 -1.00 -12.69 0.58
C LEU A 132 -1.47 -14.12 0.29
N ALA A 133 -1.23 -14.64 -0.92
CA ALA A 133 -1.57 -16.02 -1.26
C ALA A 133 -0.86 -17.06 -0.38
N GLN A 134 0.36 -16.75 0.08
CA GLN A 134 1.13 -17.61 1.00
C GLN A 134 0.73 -17.44 2.47
N CYS A 135 0.25 -16.26 2.86
CA CYS A 135 0.02 -15.88 4.25
C CYS A 135 -1.46 -15.84 4.66
N LYS A 136 -2.40 -15.88 3.71
CA LYS A 136 -3.83 -15.93 4.02
C LYS A 136 -4.16 -17.15 4.89
N ASP A 137 -5.11 -16.95 5.81
CA ASP A 137 -5.57 -17.95 6.77
C ASP A 137 -4.47 -18.41 7.73
N GLN A 138 -3.41 -17.61 7.94
CA GLN A 138 -2.33 -17.89 8.88
C GLN A 138 -2.25 -16.89 10.02
N ASP A 139 -1.81 -17.41 11.16
CA ASP A 139 -1.38 -16.62 12.31
C ASP A 139 0.07 -16.17 12.13
N VAL A 140 0.32 -14.89 12.39
CA VAL A 140 1.63 -14.27 12.38
C VAL A 140 1.92 -13.74 13.78
N THR A 141 3.01 -14.22 14.37
CA THR A 141 3.50 -13.71 15.65
C THR A 141 4.30 -12.44 15.42
N ASN A 142 3.86 -11.36 16.07
CA ASN A 142 4.53 -10.07 16.08
C ASN A 142 5.33 -9.97 17.38
N THR A 143 6.65 -9.83 17.28
CA THR A 143 7.52 -9.64 18.44
C THR A 143 8.10 -8.23 18.40
N PRO A 144 7.86 -7.38 19.42
CA PRO A 144 8.38 -6.02 19.44
C PRO A 144 9.90 -6.02 19.52
N LYS A 145 10.56 -5.16 18.74
CA LYS A 145 12.01 -4.93 18.81
C LYS A 145 12.43 -4.26 20.12
N ASP A 146 11.50 -3.52 20.75
CA ASP A 146 11.64 -2.92 22.07
C ASP A 146 10.48 -3.36 22.97
N ALA A 147 10.74 -4.36 23.82
CA ALA A 147 9.74 -4.94 24.72
C ALA A 147 9.31 -3.98 25.86
N THR A 148 9.91 -2.80 25.99
CA THR A 148 9.47 -1.79 26.97
C THR A 148 8.32 -0.93 26.45
N LYS A 149 8.10 -0.90 25.13
CA LYS A 149 7.08 -0.07 24.48
C LYS A 149 5.84 -0.85 24.08
N ASP A 150 6.02 -2.12 23.72
CA ASP A 150 4.96 -2.98 23.19
C ASP A 150 5.08 -4.41 23.70
N LYS A 151 4.03 -5.21 23.50
CA LYS A 151 4.01 -6.64 23.83
C LYS A 151 3.89 -7.48 22.57
N ALA A 152 4.37 -8.71 22.65
CA ALA A 152 4.15 -9.68 21.58
C ALA A 152 2.65 -9.97 21.42
N SER A 153 2.22 -10.16 20.18
CA SER A 153 0.84 -10.46 19.80
C SER A 153 0.80 -11.45 18.64
N VAL A 154 -0.35 -12.08 18.44
CA VAL A 154 -0.62 -12.93 17.29
C VAL A 154 -1.72 -12.28 16.48
N LEU A 155 -1.45 -12.03 15.20
CA LEU A 155 -2.39 -11.49 14.24
C LEU A 155 -2.76 -12.55 13.20
N HIS A 156 -4.01 -12.61 12.83
CA HIS A 156 -4.51 -13.52 11.80
C HIS A 156 -4.73 -12.76 10.49
N VAL A 157 -4.19 -13.27 9.38
CA VAL A 157 -4.33 -12.70 8.03
C VAL A 157 -5.50 -13.34 7.31
N ASN A 158 -6.42 -12.54 6.76
CA ASN A 158 -7.42 -13.04 5.82
C ASN A 158 -7.33 -12.29 4.49
N ALA A 159 -7.42 -13.01 3.38
CA ALA A 159 -7.60 -12.37 2.08
C ALA A 159 -9.05 -11.85 1.95
N VAL A 160 -9.20 -10.70 1.29
CA VAL A 160 -10.51 -10.11 0.98
C VAL A 160 -10.62 -9.90 -0.52
N THR A 161 -11.80 -10.13 -1.09
CA THR A 161 -12.06 -9.79 -2.49
C THR A 161 -12.43 -8.32 -2.59
N HIS A 162 -11.63 -7.55 -3.33
CA HIS A 162 -12.00 -6.19 -3.72
C HIS A 162 -12.82 -6.19 -5.01
N ASN A 163 -13.96 -5.50 -5.01
CA ASN A 163 -14.96 -5.60 -6.09
C ASN A 163 -15.34 -4.25 -6.71
N SER A 164 -14.69 -3.14 -6.35
CA SER A 164 -15.10 -1.82 -6.83
C SER A 164 -14.54 -1.44 -8.21
N ASP A 165 -13.34 -1.95 -8.56
CA ASP A 165 -12.65 -1.70 -9.83
C ASP A 165 -11.95 -2.99 -10.30
N PRO A 166 -12.62 -3.84 -11.10
CA PRO A 166 -12.05 -5.13 -11.53
C PRO A 166 -10.87 -4.99 -12.49
N THR A 167 -10.55 -3.77 -12.93
CA THR A 167 -9.41 -3.49 -13.81
C THR A 167 -8.16 -3.09 -13.04
N ALA A 168 -8.29 -2.76 -11.74
CA ALA A 168 -7.17 -2.37 -10.92
C ALA A 168 -6.38 -3.59 -10.42
N VAL A 169 -5.06 -3.56 -10.63
CA VAL A 169 -4.16 -4.49 -9.96
C VAL A 169 -4.15 -4.14 -8.47
N SER A 170 -4.65 -5.04 -7.63
CA SER A 170 -4.89 -4.82 -6.21
C SER A 170 -4.64 -6.07 -5.36
N ALA A 171 -4.26 -5.85 -4.10
CA ALA A 171 -4.18 -6.86 -3.06
C ALA A 171 -4.91 -6.31 -1.82
N ASP A 172 -5.83 -7.10 -1.28
CA ASP A 172 -6.72 -6.68 -0.20
C ASP A 172 -6.77 -7.76 0.87
N TRP A 173 -6.58 -7.36 2.11
CA TRP A 173 -6.55 -8.28 3.24
C TRP A 173 -7.06 -7.62 4.51
N THR A 174 -7.26 -8.44 5.54
CA THR A 174 -7.42 -7.96 6.91
C THR A 174 -6.41 -8.61 7.82
N VAL A 175 -6.06 -7.89 8.88
CA VAL A 175 -5.35 -8.43 10.03
C VAL A 175 -6.20 -8.24 11.27
N SER A 176 -6.40 -9.31 12.04
CA SER A 176 -7.16 -9.27 13.30
C SER A 176 -6.35 -9.86 14.43
N SER A 177 -6.48 -9.32 15.64
CA SER A 177 -5.80 -9.89 16.81
C SER A 177 -6.65 -10.96 17.47
N THR A 178 -6.05 -12.09 17.87
CA THR A 178 -6.75 -13.07 18.69
C THR A 178 -7.18 -12.44 20.02
N GLY A 179 -8.47 -12.53 20.37
CA GLY A 179 -9.01 -11.99 21.62
C GLY A 179 -9.27 -10.49 21.65
N SER A 180 -9.18 -9.80 20.51
CA SER A 180 -9.60 -8.40 20.35
C SER A 180 -10.59 -8.28 19.20
N THR A 181 -11.47 -7.29 19.24
CA THR A 181 -12.30 -6.92 18.08
C THR A 181 -11.61 -5.87 17.20
N TRP A 182 -10.38 -5.47 17.54
CA TRP A 182 -9.54 -4.62 16.69
C TRP A 182 -9.12 -5.38 15.44
N VAL A 183 -9.51 -4.83 14.29
CA VAL A 183 -9.18 -5.35 12.96
C VAL A 183 -8.62 -4.19 12.15
N CYS A 184 -7.64 -4.46 11.30
CA CYS A 184 -7.26 -3.58 10.20
C CYS A 184 -7.72 -4.22 8.90
N SER A 185 -8.32 -3.41 8.01
CA SER A 185 -8.33 -3.74 6.60
C SER A 185 -7.21 -3.02 5.90
N ASP A 186 -6.64 -3.69 4.92
CA ASP A 186 -5.50 -3.22 4.18
C ASP A 186 -5.79 -3.40 2.69
N THR A 187 -5.50 -2.36 1.92
CA THR A 187 -5.62 -2.37 0.47
C THR A 187 -4.35 -1.78 -0.11
N MET A 188 -3.68 -2.53 -0.97
CA MET A 188 -2.63 -2.01 -1.84
C MET A 188 -3.08 -2.14 -3.29
N ARG A 189 -3.08 -1.05 -4.05
CA ARG A 189 -3.42 -1.10 -5.48
C ARG A 189 -2.61 -0.12 -6.31
N THR A 190 -2.62 -0.31 -7.62
CA THR A 190 -2.03 0.64 -8.57
C THR A 190 -3.01 1.71 -9.03
N GLN A 191 -2.47 2.86 -9.43
CA GLN A 191 -3.13 3.82 -10.31
C GLN A 191 -2.06 4.52 -11.16
N GLY A 192 -1.94 4.11 -12.43
CA GLY A 192 -0.90 4.64 -13.30
C GLY A 192 0.50 4.27 -12.79
N ASN A 193 1.37 5.27 -12.64
CA ASN A 193 2.72 5.07 -12.09
C ASN A 193 2.80 5.08 -10.54
N ALA A 194 1.66 5.07 -9.85
CA ALA A 194 1.60 5.14 -8.40
C ALA A 194 1.07 3.85 -7.77
N ILE A 195 1.55 3.57 -6.56
CA ILE A 195 0.91 2.67 -5.61
C ILE A 195 0.18 3.50 -4.57
N ILE A 196 -1.00 3.03 -4.20
CA ILE A 196 -1.76 3.49 -3.06
C ILE A 196 -1.86 2.31 -2.10
N GLU A 197 -1.39 2.48 -0.88
CA GLU A 197 -1.52 1.50 0.19
C GLU A 197 -2.22 2.16 1.37
N VAL A 198 -3.35 1.61 1.79
CA VAL A 198 -4.12 2.11 2.92
C VAL A 198 -4.30 1.00 3.93
N SER A 199 -4.01 1.29 5.20
CA SER A 199 -4.47 0.49 6.32
C SER A 199 -5.49 1.29 7.12
N SER A 200 -6.63 0.68 7.42
CA SER A 200 -7.69 1.28 8.21
C SER A 200 -8.12 0.32 9.30
N CYS A 201 -7.89 0.72 10.55
CA CYS A 201 -8.09 -0.12 11.72
C CYS A 201 -9.20 0.41 12.62
N ALA A 202 -10.05 -0.49 13.14
CA ALA A 202 -11.15 -0.17 14.05
C ALA A 202 -11.61 -1.39 14.88
N TYR A 203 -12.37 -1.15 15.96
CA TYR A 203 -12.93 -2.22 16.83
C TYR A 203 -14.22 -2.90 16.32
N ALA A 204 -14.83 -2.45 15.21
CA ALA A 204 -16.12 -2.96 14.74
C ALA A 204 -16.21 -3.14 13.21
N ASP A 205 -15.90 -2.10 12.43
CA ASP A 205 -15.84 -2.20 10.97
C ASP A 205 -14.59 -1.50 10.43
N ALA A 206 -13.58 -2.32 10.17
CA ALA A 206 -12.31 -1.84 9.67
C ALA A 206 -12.29 -1.72 8.14
N ARG A 207 -13.31 -2.19 7.38
CA ARG A 207 -13.28 -2.41 5.91
C ARG A 207 -13.42 -1.13 5.08
N THR A 208 -12.68 -0.11 5.45
CA THR A 208 -12.70 1.21 4.81
C THR A 208 -11.41 1.50 4.02
N SER A 209 -10.38 0.65 4.11
CA SER A 209 -9.14 0.81 3.32
C SER A 209 -9.42 0.90 1.83
N ALA A 210 -10.24 -0.02 1.31
CA ALA A 210 -10.65 -0.08 -0.09
C ALA A 210 -11.32 1.23 -0.55
N VAL A 211 -12.25 1.76 0.27
CA VAL A 211 -12.98 3.00 -0.04
C VAL A 211 -12.04 4.21 -0.08
N ILE A 212 -11.13 4.32 0.89
CA ILE A 212 -10.12 5.38 0.94
C ILE A 212 -9.20 5.28 -0.28
N THR A 213 -8.70 4.09 -0.57
CA THR A 213 -7.83 3.79 -1.69
C THR A 213 -8.47 4.17 -3.03
N ASP A 214 -9.75 3.81 -3.23
CA ASP A 214 -10.48 4.14 -4.45
C ASP A 214 -10.70 5.65 -4.61
N ARG A 215 -10.90 6.40 -3.52
CA ARG A 215 -10.99 7.86 -3.58
C ARG A 215 -9.65 8.50 -3.92
N ILE A 216 -8.55 8.03 -3.34
CA ILE A 216 -7.20 8.49 -3.72
C ILE A 216 -6.95 8.19 -5.20
N ALA A 217 -7.29 6.99 -5.67
CA ALA A 217 -7.15 6.62 -7.07
C ALA A 217 -7.98 7.51 -8.00
N ALA A 218 -9.22 7.83 -7.61
CA ALA A 218 -10.06 8.76 -8.36
C ALA A 218 -9.41 10.16 -8.45
N LYS A 219 -8.82 10.66 -7.35
CA LYS A 219 -8.07 11.93 -7.37
C LYS A 219 -6.87 11.86 -8.33
N ILE A 220 -6.12 10.76 -8.34
CA ILE A 220 -5.00 10.58 -9.29
C ILE A 220 -5.49 10.57 -10.74
N ARG A 221 -6.62 9.91 -11.05
CA ARG A 221 -7.19 9.92 -12.41
C ARG A 221 -7.61 11.32 -12.87
N GLN A 222 -7.98 12.20 -11.95
CA GLN A 222 -8.44 13.57 -12.23
C GLN A 222 -7.29 14.57 -12.44
N LEU A 223 -6.04 14.20 -12.13
CA LEU A 223 -4.88 15.07 -12.35
C LEU A 223 -4.48 15.17 -13.83
N ASN A 224 -5.04 14.31 -14.69
CA ASN A 224 -4.68 14.18 -16.11
C ASN A 224 -5.88 14.41 -17.03
#